data_AF-H6N8R4-F1
#
_entry.id   AF-H6N8R4-F1
#
_cell.length_a   1.000
_cell.length_b   1.000
_cell.length_c   1.000
_cell.angle_alpha   90.00
_cell.angle_beta   90.00
_cell.angle_gamma   90.00
#
_symmetry.space_group_name_H-M   'P 1'
#
loop_
_entity.id
_entity.type
_entity.pdbx_description
1 polymer ?
#
loop_
_entity_poly.entity_id
_entity_poly.type
_entity_poly.pdbx_seq_one_letter_code
_entity_poly.pdbx_strand_id
1 'polypeptide(L)'
;MAKFNGETETKDPYVRVTFEALLEAVLPVTYRTPPGTGSDLIPVPGGVELKLHEYLIRELDHSQFQPVNAPDGLPPLSRSTAQMLDLGAEQYIRRGLALPLTEGFPGGGQFTRLAPIDRLLTLELIDRLEIPLGELSLPFKNNPGLVQTMVNSFTQLPYFGYYCEWYGYGTTRFAPPADRRLQFVPPGWQLAGYPGPSFGYREFRGFLLTYPACQGGSQ
;
A
#
# COMPACT_ATOMS: atom_id res chain seq x y z
N MET A 1 27.89 -10.88 -8.31
CA MET A 1 26.99 -9.97 -7.57
C MET A 1 26.43 -8.97 -8.56
N ALA A 2 25.16 -9.14 -8.96
CA ALA A 2 24.50 -8.17 -9.82
C ALA A 2 24.27 -6.89 -9.01
N LYS A 3 24.72 -5.74 -9.54
CA LYS A 3 24.41 -4.42 -8.96
C LYS A 3 22.90 -4.24 -9.03
N PHE A 4 22.28 -4.06 -7.87
CA PHE A 4 20.87 -3.67 -7.79
C PHE A 4 20.76 -2.26 -8.36
N ASN A 5 20.28 -2.13 -9.59
CA ASN A 5 19.94 -0.83 -10.16
C ASN A 5 18.72 -0.33 -9.39
N GLY A 6 18.89 0.73 -8.60
CA GLY A 6 17.89 1.28 -7.68
C GLY A 6 16.69 1.96 -8.35
N GLU A 7 16.08 1.34 -9.36
CA GLU A 7 14.84 1.82 -9.97
C GLU A 7 13.67 0.93 -9.58
N THR A 8 12.86 1.42 -8.65
CA THR A 8 11.66 0.72 -8.15
C THR A 8 10.55 1.71 -7.81
N GLU A 9 10.52 2.85 -8.50
CA GLU A 9 9.34 3.72 -8.52
C GLU A 9 8.39 3.20 -9.62
N THR A 10 7.11 3.05 -9.31
CA THR A 10 6.12 2.61 -10.30
C THR A 10 6.10 3.59 -11.47
N LYS A 11 6.58 3.15 -12.64
CA LYS A 11 6.67 3.99 -13.85
C LYS A 11 5.33 4.33 -14.48
N ASP A 12 4.25 3.70 -14.01
CA ASP A 12 2.90 3.94 -14.49
C ASP A 12 2.25 5.09 -13.70
N PRO A 13 2.18 6.32 -14.28
CA PRO A 13 1.64 7.47 -13.58
C PRO A 13 0.16 7.28 -13.23
N TYR A 14 -0.60 6.55 -14.05
CA TYR A 14 -2.02 6.29 -13.82
C TYR A 14 -2.22 5.43 -12.57
N VAL A 15 -1.45 4.36 -12.41
CA VAL A 15 -1.51 3.51 -11.22
C VAL A 15 -1.08 4.31 -10.01
N ARG A 16 0.06 5.02 -10.09
CA ARG A 16 0.58 5.83 -8.98
C ARG A 16 -0.47 6.79 -8.42
N VAL A 17 -1.06 7.63 -9.26
CA VAL A 17 -2.02 8.64 -8.81
C VAL A 17 -3.35 8.05 -8.35
N THR A 18 -3.74 6.89 -8.86
CA THR A 18 -4.93 6.18 -8.36
C THR A 18 -4.73 5.67 -6.94
N PHE A 19 -3.55 5.13 -6.63
CA PHE A 19 -3.21 4.71 -5.26
C PHE A 19 -2.95 5.89 -4.32
N GLU A 20 -2.42 7.02 -4.82
CA GLU A 20 -2.37 8.27 -4.05
C GLU A 20 -3.77 8.75 -3.66
N ALA A 21 -4.73 8.75 -4.60
CA ALA A 21 -6.13 9.11 -4.34
C ALA A 21 -6.83 8.17 -3.35
N LEU A 22 -6.52 6.87 -3.41
CA LEU A 22 -6.99 5.88 -2.45
C LEU A 22 -6.45 6.17 -1.04
N LEU A 23 -5.16 6.44 -0.93
CA LEU A 23 -4.50 6.71 0.35
C LEU A 23 -4.93 8.03 0.97
N GLU A 24 -5.20 9.06 0.17
CA GLU A 24 -5.77 10.32 0.66
C GLU A 24 -7.11 10.07 1.36
N ALA A 25 -7.92 9.14 0.86
CA ALA A 25 -9.21 8.81 1.43
C ALA A 25 -9.11 7.90 2.67
N VAL A 26 -8.30 6.82 2.58
CA VAL A 26 -8.21 5.80 3.64
C VAL A 26 -7.32 6.23 4.80
N LEU A 27 -6.27 6.99 4.52
CA LEU A 27 -5.26 7.39 5.49
C LEU A 27 -4.88 8.86 5.30
N PRO A 28 -5.82 9.80 5.54
CA PRO A 28 -5.59 11.22 5.36
C PRO A 28 -4.58 11.77 6.37
N VAL A 29 -4.03 12.96 6.07
CA VAL A 29 -3.35 13.78 7.08
C VAL A 29 -4.32 14.06 8.21
N THR A 30 -3.88 13.83 9.44
CA THR A 30 -4.65 14.16 10.65
C THR A 30 -3.91 15.22 11.45
N TYR A 31 -4.61 15.91 12.36
CA TYR A 31 -4.01 16.93 13.21
C TYR A 31 -4.13 16.49 14.66
N ARG A 32 -3.04 16.61 15.43
CA ARG A 32 -3.02 16.26 16.84
C ARG A 32 -2.37 17.37 17.67
N THR A 33 -2.89 17.56 18.87
CA THR A 33 -2.26 18.40 19.89
C THR A 33 -1.30 17.53 20.72
N PRO A 34 0.00 17.84 20.78
CA PRO A 34 0.92 17.04 21.57
C PRO A 34 0.66 17.24 23.07
N PRO A 35 0.87 16.20 23.90
CA PRO A 35 0.74 16.34 25.35
C PRO A 35 1.72 17.40 25.89
N GLY A 36 1.22 18.40 26.61
CA GLY A 36 2.05 19.39 27.31
C GLY A 36 2.47 20.62 26.49
N THR A 37 2.08 20.73 25.22
CA THR A 37 2.35 21.91 24.37
C THR A 37 1.05 22.56 23.91
N GLY A 38 0.52 23.51 24.69
CA GLY A 38 -0.52 24.46 24.25
C GLY A 38 -1.71 23.88 23.46
N SER A 39 -2.35 24.73 22.65
CA SER A 39 -3.48 24.39 21.78
C SER A 39 -3.06 24.15 20.32
N ASP A 40 -1.77 24.10 20.03
CA ASP A 40 -1.25 24.07 18.66
C ASP A 40 -1.43 22.69 18.03
N LEU A 41 -2.04 22.66 16.86
CA LEU A 41 -2.27 21.46 16.07
C LEU A 41 -1.04 21.16 15.21
N ILE A 42 -0.46 19.97 15.39
CA ILE A 42 0.63 19.48 14.54
C ILE A 42 0.06 18.50 13.52
N PRO A 43 0.40 18.65 12.21
CA PRO A 43 0.01 17.69 11.20
C PRO A 43 0.75 16.36 11.42
N VAL A 44 -0.01 15.28 11.42
CA VAL A 44 0.46 13.90 11.40
C VAL A 44 0.34 13.40 9.96
N PRO A 45 1.46 12.99 9.33
CA PRO A 45 1.47 12.61 7.92
C PRO A 45 0.55 11.43 7.65
N GLY A 46 -0.18 11.48 6.53
CA GLY A 46 -1.03 10.40 6.05
C GLY A 46 -0.29 9.46 5.10
N GLY A 47 -1.05 8.66 4.36
CA GLY A 47 -0.49 7.67 3.43
C GLY A 47 0.23 8.28 2.23
N VAL A 48 -0.23 9.43 1.75
CA VAL A 48 0.36 10.12 0.59
C VAL A 48 1.72 10.71 0.96
N GLU A 49 1.82 11.41 2.10
CA GLU A 49 3.05 12.05 2.57
C GLU A 49 4.14 11.01 2.87
N LEU A 50 3.73 9.83 3.34
CA LEU A 50 4.64 8.70 3.60
C LEU A 50 4.90 7.84 2.36
N LYS A 51 4.42 8.26 1.18
CA LYS A 51 4.59 7.53 -0.09
C LYS A 51 4.13 6.07 -0.02
N LEU A 52 3.10 5.75 0.75
CA LEU A 52 2.64 4.37 0.91
C LEU A 52 2.08 3.77 -0.39
N HIS A 53 1.81 4.58 -1.42
CA HIS A 53 1.41 4.06 -2.72
C HIS A 53 2.49 3.16 -3.33
N GLU A 54 3.78 3.52 -3.14
CA GLU A 54 4.94 2.71 -3.53
C GLU A 54 4.92 1.34 -2.83
N TYR A 55 4.59 1.31 -1.54
CA TYR A 55 4.44 0.08 -0.75
C TYR A 55 3.30 -0.78 -1.29
N LEU A 56 2.09 -0.21 -1.42
CA LEU A 56 0.91 -0.94 -1.88
C LEU A 56 1.11 -1.54 -3.27
N ILE A 57 1.60 -0.75 -4.21
CA ILE A 57 1.83 -1.21 -5.58
C ILE A 57 2.83 -2.37 -5.58
N ARG A 58 3.93 -2.25 -4.80
CA ARG A 58 4.91 -3.33 -4.68
C ARG A 58 4.31 -4.60 -4.11
N GLU A 59 3.57 -4.51 -3.01
CA GLU A 59 2.96 -5.67 -2.36
C GLU A 59 1.97 -6.36 -3.30
N LEU A 60 1.14 -5.60 -4.03
CA LEU A 60 0.20 -6.16 -4.99
C LEU A 60 0.90 -6.83 -6.17
N ASP A 61 1.90 -6.17 -6.76
CA ASP A 61 2.59 -6.68 -7.95
C ASP A 61 3.50 -7.88 -7.66
N HIS A 62 3.86 -8.09 -6.38
CA HIS A 62 4.61 -9.26 -5.92
C HIS A 62 3.76 -10.20 -5.06
N SER A 63 2.44 -10.04 -5.05
CA SER A 63 1.53 -10.86 -4.24
C SER A 63 1.26 -12.24 -4.86
N GLN A 64 0.81 -13.15 -4.01
CA GLN A 64 0.40 -14.52 -4.38
C GLN A 64 -0.94 -14.57 -5.12
N PHE A 65 -1.63 -13.44 -5.31
CA PHE A 65 -2.92 -13.38 -6.01
C PHE A 65 -2.77 -13.50 -7.53
N GLN A 66 -1.55 -13.59 -8.06
CA GLN A 66 -1.33 -14.01 -9.44
C GLN A 66 -1.60 -15.53 -9.55
N PRO A 67 -2.52 -15.95 -10.43
CA PRO A 67 -2.79 -17.37 -10.63
C PRO A 67 -1.51 -18.10 -11.08
N VAL A 68 -1.26 -19.30 -10.54
CA VAL A 68 -0.12 -20.15 -10.94
C VAL A 68 -0.14 -20.46 -12.45
N ASN A 69 -1.34 -20.50 -13.04
CA ASN A 69 -1.58 -20.68 -14.49
C ASN A 69 -2.01 -19.37 -15.17
N ALA A 70 -1.53 -18.23 -14.67
CA ALA A 70 -1.75 -16.94 -15.30
C ALA A 70 -1.38 -17.00 -16.78
N PRO A 71 -2.27 -16.57 -17.71
CA PRO A 71 -1.86 -16.42 -19.10
C PRO A 71 -0.68 -15.44 -19.19
N ASP A 72 0.24 -15.70 -20.11
CA ASP A 72 1.35 -14.81 -20.39
C ASP A 72 0.84 -13.39 -20.64
N GLY A 73 1.42 -12.41 -19.94
CA GLY A 73 1.05 -11.01 -20.08
C GLY A 73 -0.16 -10.56 -19.25
N LEU A 74 -0.51 -11.26 -18.16
CA LEU A 74 -1.42 -10.68 -17.16
C LEU A 74 -0.90 -9.30 -16.72
N PRO A 75 -1.77 -8.28 -16.70
CA PRO A 75 -1.39 -6.98 -16.15
C PRO A 75 -0.99 -7.12 -14.67
N PRO A 76 -0.07 -6.26 -14.18
CA PRO A 76 0.24 -6.19 -12.75
C PRO A 76 -1.03 -6.01 -11.93
N LEU A 77 -1.11 -6.64 -10.77
CA LEU A 77 -2.31 -6.61 -9.94
C LEU A 77 -2.67 -5.18 -9.54
N SER A 78 -1.69 -4.32 -9.30
CA SER A 78 -1.90 -2.89 -9.04
C SER A 78 -2.66 -2.20 -10.17
N ARG A 79 -2.34 -2.51 -11.44
CA ARG A 79 -3.02 -1.95 -12.61
C ARG A 79 -4.46 -2.44 -12.71
N SER A 80 -4.70 -3.73 -12.56
CA SER A 80 -6.07 -4.27 -12.55
C SER A 80 -6.90 -3.72 -11.40
N THR A 81 -6.25 -3.44 -10.27
CA THR A 81 -6.89 -2.85 -9.09
C THR A 81 -7.28 -1.40 -9.36
N ALA A 82 -6.40 -0.60 -9.97
CA ALA A 82 -6.72 0.77 -10.38
C ALA A 82 -7.92 0.81 -11.36
N GLN A 83 -7.97 -0.12 -12.31
CA GLN A 83 -9.09 -0.24 -13.24
C GLN A 83 -10.41 -0.64 -12.54
N MET A 84 -10.34 -1.52 -11.54
CA MET A 84 -11.50 -1.87 -10.71
C MET A 84 -12.04 -0.67 -9.94
N LEU A 85 -11.15 0.16 -9.37
CA LEU A 85 -11.52 1.40 -8.70
C LEU A 85 -12.21 2.39 -9.65
N ASP A 86 -11.68 2.54 -10.87
CA ASP A 86 -12.30 3.39 -11.89
C ASP A 86 -13.68 2.88 -12.34
N LEU A 87 -13.84 1.58 -12.51
CA LEU A 87 -15.13 0.98 -12.85
C LEU A 87 -16.14 1.21 -11.72
N GLY A 88 -15.73 1.04 -10.46
CA GLY A 88 -16.57 1.36 -9.31
C GLY A 88 -16.97 2.82 -9.26
N ALA A 89 -16.03 3.74 -9.50
CA ALA A 89 -16.29 5.17 -9.53
C ALA A 89 -17.25 5.54 -10.67
N GLU A 90 -17.07 4.95 -11.85
CA GLU A 90 -17.97 5.15 -12.98
C GLU A 90 -19.40 4.69 -12.64
N GLN A 91 -19.57 3.53 -11.99
CA GLN A 91 -20.88 3.08 -11.55
C GLN A 91 -21.49 3.99 -10.48
N TYR A 92 -20.68 4.48 -9.54
CA TYR A 92 -21.10 5.41 -8.50
C TYR A 92 -21.60 6.74 -9.10
N ILE A 93 -20.88 7.30 -10.08
CA ILE A 93 -21.26 8.51 -10.83
C ILE A 93 -22.52 8.26 -11.68
N ARG A 94 -22.59 7.13 -12.40
CA ARG A 94 -23.75 6.78 -13.24
C ARG A 94 -25.05 6.69 -12.45
N ARG A 95 -24.97 6.32 -11.17
CA ARG A 95 -26.11 6.30 -10.24
C ARG A 95 -26.51 7.69 -9.71
N GLY A 96 -25.77 8.74 -10.06
CA GLY A 96 -26.00 10.10 -9.58
C GLY A 96 -25.58 10.32 -8.13
N LEU A 97 -24.71 9.47 -7.58
CA LEU A 97 -24.29 9.52 -6.17
C LEU A 97 -23.10 10.46 -5.93
N ALA A 98 -22.41 10.90 -6.99
CA ALA A 98 -21.33 11.87 -6.93
C ALA A 98 -21.24 12.71 -8.21
N LEU A 99 -20.63 13.89 -8.06
CA LEU A 99 -20.21 14.73 -9.17
C LEU A 99 -18.68 14.68 -9.27
N PRO A 100 -18.12 14.38 -10.46
CA PRO A 100 -16.68 14.44 -10.67
C PRO A 100 -16.13 15.83 -10.38
N LEU A 101 -15.05 15.90 -9.61
CA LEU A 101 -14.28 17.10 -9.38
C LEU A 101 -13.54 17.51 -10.65
N THR A 102 -13.48 18.82 -10.91
CA THR A 102 -12.72 19.42 -12.01
C THR A 102 -11.22 19.34 -11.73
N GLU A 103 -10.83 19.52 -10.46
CA GLU A 103 -9.46 19.37 -9.98
C GLU A 103 -9.36 18.10 -9.13
N GLY A 104 -8.56 17.15 -9.59
CA GLY A 104 -8.26 15.89 -8.91
C GLY A 104 -6.82 15.48 -9.21
N PHE A 105 -6.47 14.21 -9.00
CA PHE A 105 -5.11 13.77 -9.33
C PHE A 105 -4.93 13.69 -10.86
N PRO A 106 -4.05 14.52 -11.46
CA PRO A 106 -3.87 14.55 -12.90
C PRO A 106 -3.24 13.24 -13.40
N GLY A 107 -3.74 12.74 -14.54
CA GLY A 107 -3.30 11.46 -15.11
C GLY A 107 -3.98 10.22 -14.53
N GLY A 108 -4.92 10.40 -13.59
CA GLY A 108 -5.75 9.32 -13.05
C GLY A 108 -7.06 9.11 -13.83
N GLY A 109 -7.79 8.05 -13.47
CA GLY A 109 -9.10 7.73 -14.04
C GLY A 109 -10.27 8.41 -13.33
N GLN A 110 -11.45 7.79 -13.36
CA GLN A 110 -12.66 8.34 -12.74
C GLN A 110 -12.57 8.36 -11.21
N PHE A 111 -11.91 7.36 -10.61
CA PHE A 111 -11.78 7.26 -9.16
C PHE A 111 -11.03 8.45 -8.55
N THR A 112 -10.00 8.95 -9.24
CA THR A 112 -9.20 10.08 -8.77
C THR A 112 -9.92 11.42 -8.85
N ARG A 113 -11.05 11.47 -9.56
CA ARG A 113 -11.92 12.66 -9.69
C ARG A 113 -13.04 12.69 -8.66
N LEU A 114 -13.19 11.65 -7.84
CA LEU A 114 -14.14 11.67 -6.74
C LEU A 114 -13.60 12.47 -5.55
N ALA A 115 -14.48 13.06 -4.75
CA ALA A 115 -14.11 13.60 -3.44
C ALA A 115 -13.64 12.46 -2.51
N PRO A 116 -12.79 12.74 -1.50
CA PRO A 116 -12.28 11.69 -0.61
C PRO A 116 -13.37 10.81 0.02
N ILE A 117 -14.49 11.40 0.44
CA ILE A 117 -15.62 10.64 1.00
C ILE A 117 -16.31 9.74 -0.04
N ASP A 118 -16.47 10.22 -1.28
CA ASP A 118 -17.07 9.46 -2.37
C ASP A 118 -16.18 8.29 -2.81
N ARG A 119 -14.85 8.41 -2.66
CA ARG A 119 -13.93 7.29 -2.87
C ARG A 119 -14.19 6.18 -1.87
N LEU A 120 -14.39 6.49 -0.58
CA LEU A 120 -14.72 5.50 0.45
C LEU A 120 -16.09 4.83 0.16
N LEU A 121 -17.09 5.62 -0.22
CA LEU A 121 -18.42 5.10 -0.59
C LEU A 121 -18.37 4.24 -1.87
N THR A 122 -17.47 4.57 -2.79
CA THR A 122 -17.18 3.75 -3.97
C THR A 122 -16.59 2.40 -3.57
N LEU A 123 -15.69 2.35 -2.58
CA LEU A 123 -15.17 1.08 -2.07
C LEU A 123 -16.29 0.21 -1.48
N GLU A 124 -17.22 0.81 -0.74
CA GLU A 124 -18.39 0.10 -0.20
C GLU A 124 -19.29 -0.47 -1.31
N LEU A 125 -19.51 0.31 -2.39
CA LEU A 125 -20.25 -0.18 -3.57
C LEU A 125 -19.55 -1.37 -4.23
N ILE A 126 -18.22 -1.31 -4.37
CA ILE A 126 -17.42 -2.43 -4.92
C ILE A 126 -17.50 -3.66 -3.99
N ASP A 127 -17.41 -3.48 -2.67
CA ASP A 127 -17.47 -4.58 -1.68
C ASP A 127 -18.81 -5.31 -1.68
N ARG A 128 -19.90 -4.56 -1.87
CA ARG A 128 -21.26 -5.11 -2.08
C ARG A 128 -21.44 -5.78 -3.45
N LEU A 129 -20.39 -5.82 -4.28
CA LEU A 129 -20.39 -6.37 -5.63
C LEU A 129 -21.41 -5.69 -6.55
N GLU A 130 -21.72 -4.42 -6.28
CA GLU A 130 -22.70 -3.62 -7.02
C GLU A 130 -22.12 -3.02 -8.30
N ILE A 131 -21.16 -3.71 -8.91
CA ILE A 131 -20.44 -3.36 -10.14
C ILE A 131 -20.53 -4.50 -11.18
N PRO A 132 -20.40 -4.23 -12.49
CA PRO A 132 -20.45 -5.27 -13.51
C PRO A 132 -19.16 -6.12 -13.50
N LEU A 133 -19.17 -7.24 -12.75
CA LEU A 133 -18.01 -8.13 -12.58
C LEU A 133 -17.43 -8.68 -13.90
N GLY A 134 -18.25 -8.78 -14.95
CA GLY A 134 -17.83 -9.23 -16.27
C GLY A 134 -16.98 -8.22 -17.05
N GLU A 135 -17.02 -6.94 -16.66
CA GLU A 135 -16.25 -5.85 -17.27
C GLU A 135 -14.90 -5.61 -16.59
N LEU A 136 -14.68 -6.23 -15.42
CA LEU A 136 -13.40 -6.15 -14.72
C LEU A 136 -12.28 -6.81 -15.53
N SER A 137 -11.06 -6.30 -15.35
CA SER A 137 -9.85 -6.94 -15.87
C SER A 137 -9.50 -8.18 -15.06
N LEU A 138 -8.74 -9.09 -15.67
CA LEU A 138 -8.14 -10.19 -14.93
C LEU A 138 -7.17 -9.64 -13.87
N PRO A 139 -7.09 -10.21 -12.66
CA PRO A 139 -7.75 -11.45 -12.22
C PRO A 139 -9.15 -11.27 -11.59
N PHE A 140 -9.70 -10.05 -11.54
CA PHE A 140 -10.97 -9.76 -10.88
C PHE A 140 -12.21 -10.14 -11.68
N LYS A 141 -12.08 -10.28 -13.01
CA LYS A 141 -13.17 -10.65 -13.91
C LYS A 141 -13.94 -11.86 -13.41
N ASN A 142 -15.23 -11.67 -13.14
CA ASN A 142 -16.14 -12.70 -12.62
C ASN A 142 -15.62 -13.41 -11.36
N ASN A 143 -14.79 -12.76 -10.55
CA ASN A 143 -14.23 -13.32 -9.33
C ASN A 143 -14.62 -12.48 -8.11
N PRO A 144 -15.86 -12.62 -7.60
CA PRO A 144 -16.38 -11.78 -6.51
C PRO A 144 -15.56 -11.92 -5.22
N GLY A 145 -15.09 -13.13 -4.90
CA GLY A 145 -14.28 -13.37 -3.71
C GLY A 145 -12.95 -12.62 -3.74
N LEU A 146 -12.29 -12.56 -4.89
CA LEU A 146 -11.06 -11.79 -5.05
C LEU A 146 -11.30 -10.28 -4.98
N VAL A 147 -12.41 -9.80 -5.56
CA VAL A 147 -12.81 -8.38 -5.48
C VAL A 147 -12.99 -7.96 -4.01
N GLN A 148 -13.78 -8.71 -3.23
CA GLN A 148 -13.99 -8.41 -1.81
C GLN A 148 -12.71 -8.54 -0.98
N THR A 149 -11.88 -9.54 -1.28
CA THR A 149 -10.56 -9.67 -0.64
C THR A 149 -9.70 -8.43 -0.89
N MET A 150 -9.72 -7.92 -2.12
CA MET A 150 -8.96 -6.72 -2.48
C MET A 150 -9.51 -5.46 -1.81
N VAL A 151 -10.83 -5.28 -1.76
CA VAL A 151 -11.43 -4.14 -1.06
C VAL A 151 -11.10 -4.15 0.43
N ASN A 152 -11.20 -5.31 1.08
CA ASN A 152 -10.78 -5.47 2.48
C ASN A 152 -9.29 -5.15 2.69
N SER A 153 -8.45 -5.45 1.69
CA SER A 153 -7.01 -5.16 1.74
C SER A 153 -6.70 -3.66 1.64
N PHE A 154 -7.59 -2.84 1.06
CA PHE A 154 -7.38 -1.40 0.93
C PHE A 154 -7.32 -0.66 2.25
N THR A 155 -7.89 -1.19 3.32
CA THR A 155 -7.70 -0.63 4.67
C THR A 155 -6.50 -1.27 5.36
N GLN A 156 -6.36 -2.59 5.27
CA GLN A 156 -5.33 -3.33 6.03
C GLN A 156 -3.91 -3.04 5.57
N LEU A 157 -3.64 -3.08 4.26
CA LEU A 157 -2.29 -2.91 3.72
C LEU A 157 -1.73 -1.50 4.01
N PRO A 158 -2.47 -0.39 3.82
CA PRO A 158 -1.97 0.92 4.22
C PRO A 158 -1.57 0.99 5.69
N TYR A 159 -2.38 0.41 6.59
CA TYR A 159 -2.03 0.40 8.02
C TYR A 159 -0.77 -0.42 8.31
N PHE A 160 -0.56 -1.56 7.64
CA PHE A 160 0.70 -2.29 7.76
C PHE A 160 1.88 -1.44 7.29
N GLY A 161 1.77 -0.80 6.13
CA GLY A 161 2.80 0.11 5.61
C GLY A 161 3.07 1.28 6.56
N TYR A 162 2.03 1.84 7.18
CA TYR A 162 2.11 2.99 8.07
C TYR A 162 2.82 2.69 9.40
N TYR A 163 2.55 1.53 9.99
CA TYR A 163 3.07 1.17 11.31
C TYR A 163 4.34 0.29 11.27
N CYS A 164 4.79 -0.14 10.09
CA CYS A 164 6.03 -0.92 9.95
C CYS A 164 7.27 -0.06 9.63
N GLU A 165 8.42 -0.72 9.50
CA GLU A 165 9.73 -0.16 9.16
C GLU A 165 9.78 0.45 7.75
N TRP A 166 8.83 0.14 6.87
CA TRP A 166 8.98 0.32 5.41
C TRP A 166 9.37 1.74 5.01
N TYR A 167 8.66 2.75 5.55
CA TYR A 167 9.01 4.14 5.31
C TYR A 167 10.39 4.49 5.87
N GLY A 168 10.70 4.00 7.08
CA GLY A 168 11.97 4.18 7.79
C GLY A 168 13.21 3.64 7.08
N TYR A 169 13.06 2.69 6.15
CA TYR A 169 14.16 2.21 5.31
C TYR A 169 14.69 3.27 4.33
N GLY A 170 13.96 4.37 4.13
CA GLY A 170 14.38 5.49 3.31
C GLY A 170 14.75 5.05 1.90
N THR A 171 15.98 5.33 1.47
CA THR A 171 16.45 4.97 0.11
C THR A 171 16.63 3.46 -0.10
N THR A 172 16.66 2.66 0.96
CA THR A 172 16.83 1.20 0.87
C THR A 172 15.52 0.41 0.88
N ARG A 173 14.35 1.07 0.97
CA ARG A 173 13.05 0.40 1.16
C ARG A 173 12.67 -0.62 0.08
N PHE A 174 13.22 -0.48 -1.10
CA PHE A 174 13.00 -1.38 -2.22
C PHE A 174 14.10 -2.42 -2.44
N ALA A 175 15.20 -2.33 -1.69
CA ALA A 175 16.27 -3.30 -1.72
C ALA A 175 15.76 -4.67 -1.24
N PRO A 176 16.47 -5.77 -1.58
CA PRO A 176 16.20 -7.07 -1.00
C PRO A 176 16.25 -7.01 0.53
N PRO A 177 15.51 -7.88 1.25
CA PRO A 177 15.45 -7.84 2.72
C PRO A 177 16.81 -7.79 3.42
N ALA A 178 17.82 -8.49 2.88
CA ALA A 178 19.18 -8.51 3.43
C ALA A 178 19.91 -7.14 3.36
N ASP A 179 19.51 -6.27 2.45
CA ASP A 179 20.16 -4.98 2.17
C ASP A 179 19.36 -3.77 2.67
N ARG A 180 18.15 -4.00 3.21
CA ARG A 180 17.35 -2.94 3.84
C ARG A 180 18.02 -2.46 5.13
N ARG A 181 18.09 -1.14 5.31
CA ARG A 181 18.68 -0.50 6.49
C ARG A 181 17.74 0.59 6.98
N LEU A 182 17.44 0.58 8.28
CA LEU A 182 16.66 1.64 8.89
C LEU A 182 17.49 2.94 8.88
N GLN A 183 17.02 3.95 8.17
CA GLN A 183 17.70 5.25 8.03
C GLN A 183 17.13 6.30 8.98
N PHE A 184 15.85 6.16 9.35
CA PHE A 184 15.17 7.01 10.32
C PHE A 184 14.01 6.27 10.99
N VAL A 185 13.52 6.82 12.10
CA VAL A 185 12.40 6.25 12.85
C VAL A 185 11.08 6.53 12.10
N PRO A 186 10.28 5.51 11.75
CA PRO A 186 8.99 5.72 11.12
C PRO A 186 8.04 6.54 12.01
N PRO A 187 7.26 7.49 11.46
CA PRO A 187 6.27 8.25 12.23
C PRO A 187 5.25 7.35 12.95
N GLY A 188 4.83 6.24 12.32
CA GLY A 188 3.93 5.25 12.92
C GLY A 188 4.48 4.65 14.23
N TRP A 189 5.79 4.49 14.36
CA TRP A 189 6.40 3.99 15.60
C TRP A 189 6.28 4.99 16.74
N GLN A 190 6.56 6.26 16.45
CA GLN A 190 6.44 7.33 17.44
C GLN A 190 5.00 7.46 17.92
N LEU A 191 4.03 7.38 17.00
CA LEU A 191 2.61 7.45 17.32
C LEU A 191 2.14 6.26 18.17
N ALA A 192 2.67 5.07 17.92
CA ALA A 192 2.35 3.86 18.68
C ALA A 192 3.15 3.72 19.99
N GLY A 193 4.12 4.60 20.26
CA GLY A 193 5.05 4.45 21.37
C GLY A 193 5.95 3.23 21.25
N TYR A 194 6.16 2.71 20.03
CA TYR A 194 7.01 1.55 19.80
C TYR A 194 8.49 1.96 19.88
N PRO A 195 9.29 1.35 20.79
CA PRO A 195 10.70 1.72 20.99
C PRO A 195 11.63 1.27 19.85
N GLY A 196 11.10 0.56 18.84
CA GLY A 196 11.87 -0.06 17.78
C GLY A 196 12.37 -1.47 18.13
N PRO A 197 13.07 -2.13 17.19
CA PRO A 197 13.64 -3.44 17.38
C PRO A 197 14.57 -3.45 18.59
N SER A 198 14.24 -4.27 19.58
CA SER A 198 15.12 -4.53 20.71
C SER A 198 16.08 -5.66 20.36
N PHE A 199 17.28 -5.65 20.93
CA PHE A 199 18.12 -6.84 20.90
C PHE A 199 17.33 -7.99 21.51
N GLY A 200 17.16 -9.08 20.76
CA GLY A 200 16.49 -10.27 21.27
C GLY A 200 17.17 -10.72 22.56
N TYR A 201 16.36 -11.11 23.55
CA TYR A 201 16.85 -11.76 24.75
C TYR A 201 17.62 -13.01 24.31
N ARG A 202 18.91 -13.11 24.67
CA ARG A 202 19.78 -14.23 24.24
C ARG A 202 19.35 -15.58 24.82
N GLU A 203 18.47 -15.60 25.81
CA GLU A 203 17.97 -16.84 26.38
C GLU A 203 16.80 -17.38 25.53
N PHE A 204 16.89 -18.65 25.15
CA PHE A 204 15.89 -19.48 24.47
C PHE A 204 15.80 -19.47 22.94
N ARG A 205 16.91 -19.80 22.27
CA ARG A 205 16.86 -20.72 21.10
C ARG A 205 18.08 -21.63 21.04
N GLY A 206 18.22 -22.54 22.02
CA GLY A 206 18.80 -23.90 21.94
C GLY A 206 20.07 -24.22 21.11
N PHE A 207 20.73 -23.27 20.47
CA PHE A 207 21.89 -23.48 19.63
C PHE A 207 23.01 -22.57 20.14
N LEU A 208 23.98 -23.19 20.80
CA LEU A 208 25.26 -22.57 21.14
C LEU A 208 25.99 -22.23 19.84
N LEU A 209 26.02 -20.96 19.46
CA LEU A 209 26.97 -20.46 18.48
C LEU A 209 28.35 -20.42 19.13
N THR A 210 29.23 -21.35 18.76
CA THR A 210 30.66 -21.27 19.12
C THR A 210 31.38 -20.35 18.15
N TYR A 211 31.89 -19.23 18.66
CA TYR A 211 32.87 -18.38 17.97
C TYR A 211 34.30 -18.89 18.25
N PRO A 212 35.28 -18.70 17.33
CA PRO A 212 35.20 -17.86 16.13
C PRO A 212 34.76 -18.61 14.87
N ALA A 213 34.14 -17.86 13.95
CA ALA A 213 33.64 -18.33 12.67
C ALA A 213 34.76 -18.92 11.80
N CYS A 214 34.89 -20.24 11.79
CA CYS A 214 35.67 -20.96 10.79
C CYS A 214 34.71 -21.71 9.86
N GLN A 215 34.59 -21.15 8.65
CA GLN A 215 34.30 -21.78 7.35
C GLN A 215 33.02 -22.63 7.19
N GLY A 216 32.31 -22.33 6.10
CA GLY A 216 31.00 -22.85 5.76
C GLY A 216 30.92 -24.38 5.71
N GLY A 217 29.80 -24.90 6.23
CA GLY A 217 29.41 -26.28 6.03
C GLY A 217 28.79 -26.45 4.66
N SER A 218 29.55 -27.09 3.77
CA SER A 218 29.04 -27.82 2.62
C SER A 218 28.51 -29.19 3.08
N GLN A 219 27.25 -29.46 2.72
CA GLN A 219 26.49 -30.74 2.72
C GLN A 219 26.33 -31.50 4.04
#